data_AF-A0A9P6PMT6-F1
#
_entry.id   AF-A0A9P6PMT6-F1
#
_cell.length_a   1.000
_cell.length_b   1.000
_cell.length_c   1.000
_cell.angle_alpha   90.00
_cell.angle_beta   90.00
_cell.angle_gamma   90.00
#
_symmetry.space_group_name_H-M   'P 1'
#
loop_
_entity.id
_entity.type
_entity.pdbx_description
1 polymer ?
#
loop_
_entity_poly.entity_id
_entity_poly.type
_entity_poly.pdbx_seq_one_letter_code
_entity_poly.pdbx_strand_id
1 'polypeptide(L)'
;MMAVNSLFVQGKFRRFGLSNFSAPQIEEIIALCKAKGHNIGYYAYGATASGLLTGKHKFDQEPSAGTRFSSASRVNGGRLFKRYWHREVFAAVDLLAEAAAKKGISLTEATHRWLRHHSGMGEGDAILVGVSSLKQLEQNLDDLEMGPLPADLVDAFEEAWKVVEHLQIISIPSALDKEG
;
A
#
# COMPACT_ATOMS: atom_id res chain seq x y z
N MET A 1 21.26 -2.03 -17.99
CA MET A 1 20.19 -2.71 -18.75
C MET A 1 20.66 -3.89 -19.62
N MET A 2 21.93 -4.00 -20.03
CA MET A 2 22.38 -5.12 -20.90
C MET A 2 22.23 -6.51 -20.27
N ALA A 3 22.42 -6.65 -18.96
CA ALA A 3 22.23 -7.92 -18.25
C ALA A 3 20.76 -8.40 -18.28
N VAL A 4 19.80 -7.49 -18.04
CA VAL A 4 18.35 -7.79 -18.08
C VAL A 4 17.95 -8.23 -19.49
N ASN A 5 18.41 -7.51 -20.52
CA ASN A 5 18.13 -7.87 -21.92
C ASN A 5 18.72 -9.25 -22.29
N SER A 6 19.96 -9.54 -21.87
CA SER A 6 20.58 -10.85 -22.12
C SER A 6 19.74 -12.00 -21.55
N LEU A 7 19.27 -11.86 -20.31
CA LEU A 7 18.41 -12.86 -19.66
C LEU A 7 17.02 -12.97 -20.31
N PHE A 8 16.47 -11.87 -20.79
CA PHE A 8 15.22 -11.87 -21.56
C PHE A 8 15.36 -12.63 -22.88
N VAL A 9 16.41 -12.34 -23.65
CA VAL A 9 16.70 -13.02 -24.94
C VAL A 9 16.95 -14.51 -24.74
N GLN A 10 17.56 -14.90 -23.62
CA GLN A 10 17.71 -16.31 -23.21
C GLN A 10 16.41 -16.97 -22.72
N GLY A 11 15.29 -16.25 -22.69
CA GLY A 11 13.99 -16.77 -22.25
C GLY A 11 13.89 -17.03 -20.75
N LYS A 12 14.76 -16.44 -19.91
CA LYS A 12 14.75 -16.67 -18.45
C LYS A 12 13.57 -16.02 -17.75
N PHE A 13 12.96 -15.01 -18.37
CA PHE A 13 11.71 -14.41 -17.92
C PHE A 13 10.94 -13.84 -19.12
N ARG A 14 9.63 -13.62 -18.93
CA ARG A 14 8.74 -13.06 -19.98
C ARG A 14 8.42 -11.58 -19.77
N ARG A 15 8.46 -11.11 -18.53
CA ARG A 15 8.21 -9.72 -18.13
C ARG A 15 9.20 -9.36 -17.04
N PHE A 16 9.63 -8.10 -17.02
CA PHE A 16 10.38 -7.54 -15.89
C PHE A 16 9.57 -6.39 -15.29
N GLY A 17 9.79 -6.14 -14.01
CA GLY A 17 9.15 -5.05 -13.26
C GLY A 17 10.19 -4.19 -12.58
N LEU A 18 9.76 -2.99 -12.18
CA LEU A 18 10.56 -2.02 -11.45
C LEU A 18 9.84 -1.72 -10.13
N SER A 19 10.60 -1.44 -9.08
CA SER A 19 10.04 -1.16 -7.76
C SER A 19 10.90 -0.13 -7.05
N ASN A 20 10.27 0.81 -6.35
CA ASN A 20 10.91 1.88 -5.58
C ASN A 20 11.76 2.85 -6.42
N PHE A 21 11.30 3.22 -7.61
CA PHE A 21 11.85 4.32 -8.42
C PHE A 21 11.13 5.62 -8.07
N SER A 22 11.80 6.76 -8.21
CA SER A 22 11.21 8.08 -7.93
C SER A 22 10.13 8.44 -8.96
N ALA A 23 9.23 9.38 -8.62
CA ALA A 23 8.17 9.79 -9.53
C ALA A 23 8.72 10.26 -10.90
N PRO A 24 9.78 11.11 -10.98
CA PRO A 24 10.36 11.49 -12.26
C PRO A 24 10.91 10.32 -13.08
N GLN A 25 11.54 9.33 -12.42
CA GLN A 25 12.03 8.13 -13.10
C GLN A 25 10.87 7.30 -13.66
N ILE A 26 9.80 7.14 -12.88
CA ILE A 26 8.60 6.43 -13.30
C ILE A 26 7.93 7.14 -14.50
N GLU A 27 7.84 8.47 -14.50
CA GLU A 27 7.32 9.25 -15.63
C GLU A 27 8.12 9.01 -16.91
N GLU A 28 9.46 9.02 -16.83
CA GLU A 28 10.34 8.72 -17.95
C GLU A 28 10.13 7.29 -18.48
N ILE A 29 10.04 6.31 -17.58
CA ILE A 29 9.78 4.90 -17.93
C ILE A 29 8.42 4.76 -18.63
N ILE A 30 7.38 5.42 -18.11
CA ILE A 30 6.03 5.38 -18.71
C ILE A 30 6.06 5.97 -20.11
N ALA A 31 6.74 7.11 -20.30
CA ALA A 31 6.87 7.74 -21.61
C ALA A 31 7.60 6.81 -22.61
N LEU A 32 8.69 6.17 -22.18
CA LEU A 32 9.45 5.22 -23.01
C LEU A 32 8.62 3.99 -23.39
N CYS A 33 7.91 3.38 -22.44
CA CYS A 33 7.07 2.23 -22.70
C CYS A 33 5.93 2.58 -23.66
N LYS A 34 5.24 3.71 -23.46
CA LYS A 34 4.21 4.20 -24.39
C LYS A 34 4.76 4.40 -25.80
N ALA A 35 5.91 5.05 -25.94
CA ALA A 35 6.57 5.27 -27.24
C ALA A 35 6.98 3.97 -27.95
N LYS A 36 7.15 2.87 -27.20
CA LYS A 36 7.49 1.54 -27.73
C LYS A 36 6.29 0.59 -27.83
N GLY A 37 5.07 1.05 -27.53
CA GLY A 37 3.87 0.20 -27.55
C GLY A 37 3.86 -0.87 -26.45
N HIS A 38 4.56 -0.63 -25.34
CA HIS A 38 4.55 -1.50 -24.17
C HIS A 38 3.52 -1.01 -23.15
N ASN A 39 2.74 -1.96 -22.61
CA ASN A 39 1.85 -1.68 -21.49
C ASN A 39 2.61 -1.80 -20.15
N ILE A 40 2.26 -0.94 -19.19
CA ILE A 40 2.75 -0.99 -17.82
C ILE A 40 1.54 -1.11 -16.90
N GLY A 41 1.56 -2.10 -16.00
CA GLY A 41 0.62 -2.19 -14.89
C GLY A 41 1.28 -1.75 -13.58
N TYR A 42 0.51 -1.07 -12.73
CA TYR A 42 0.88 -0.71 -11.37
C TYR A 42 0.42 -1.77 -10.38
N TYR A 43 1.36 -2.29 -9.59
CA TYR A 43 1.09 -3.35 -8.62
C TYR A 43 1.19 -2.75 -7.22
N ALA A 44 0.04 -2.38 -6.65
CA ALA A 44 -0.06 -1.75 -5.35
C ALA A 44 0.36 -2.74 -4.25
N TYR A 45 1.38 -2.37 -3.47
CA TYR A 45 1.84 -3.17 -2.33
C TYR A 45 1.50 -2.47 -1.01
N GLY A 46 1.39 -3.26 0.06
CA GLY A 46 1.15 -2.70 1.40
C GLY A 46 -0.27 -2.18 1.61
N ALA A 47 -1.27 -2.82 0.96
CA ALA A 47 -2.69 -2.45 1.00
C ALA A 47 -3.21 -2.06 2.39
N THR A 48 -2.79 -2.76 3.44
CA THR A 48 -3.23 -2.52 4.83
C THR A 48 -2.22 -1.76 5.69
N ALA A 49 -1.23 -1.08 5.08
CA ALA A 49 -0.14 -0.40 5.78
C ALA A 49 0.52 -1.29 6.85
N SER A 50 0.93 -2.49 6.45
CA SER A 50 1.48 -3.53 7.33
C SER A 50 0.55 -4.04 8.43
N GLY A 51 -0.76 -3.82 8.29
CA GLY A 51 -1.80 -4.21 9.24
C GLY A 51 -2.29 -3.07 10.13
N LEU A 52 -1.83 -1.83 9.91
CA LEU A 52 -2.30 -0.66 10.64
C LEU A 52 -3.75 -0.33 10.30
N LEU A 53 -4.11 -0.40 9.02
CA LEU A 53 -5.46 -0.20 8.49
C LEU A 53 -6.42 -1.38 8.78
N THR A 54 -6.13 -2.19 9.80
CA THR A 54 -7.12 -3.11 10.38
C THR A 54 -7.68 -2.57 11.70
N GLY A 55 -7.20 -1.42 12.18
CA GLY A 55 -7.66 -0.76 13.41
C GLY A 55 -7.27 -1.45 14.72
N LYS A 56 -6.46 -2.53 14.65
CA LYS A 56 -6.10 -3.36 15.82
C LYS A 56 -4.96 -2.77 16.67
N HIS A 57 -4.23 -1.82 16.11
CA HIS A 57 -3.09 -1.19 16.78
C HIS A 57 -3.54 0.11 17.44
N LYS A 58 -2.92 0.47 18.57
CA LYS A 58 -3.15 1.73 19.27
C LYS A 58 -1.81 2.43 19.53
N PHE A 59 -1.79 3.75 19.39
CA PHE A 59 -0.55 4.53 19.44
C PHE A 59 0.19 4.38 20.78
N ASP A 60 -0.54 4.47 21.89
CA ASP A 60 0.00 4.39 23.24
C ASP A 60 0.27 2.94 23.71
N GLN A 61 0.19 1.97 22.80
CA GLN A 61 0.47 0.56 23.08
C GLN A 61 1.67 0.08 22.27
N GLU A 62 2.51 -0.73 22.90
CA GLU A 62 3.58 -1.44 22.19
C GLU A 62 2.99 -2.37 21.11
N PRO A 63 3.63 -2.46 19.92
CA PRO A 63 3.20 -3.39 18.91
C PRO A 63 3.17 -4.82 19.44
N SER A 64 2.02 -5.49 19.30
CA SER A 64 1.86 -6.86 19.79
C SER A 64 2.89 -7.81 19.17
N ALA A 65 3.35 -8.78 19.95
CA ALA A 65 4.27 -9.83 19.49
C ALA A 65 3.71 -10.54 18.24
N GLY A 66 4.59 -10.88 17.29
CA GLY A 66 4.20 -11.54 16.04
C GLY A 66 3.60 -10.61 14.97
N THR A 67 3.39 -9.32 15.27
CA THR A 67 2.99 -8.33 14.26
C THR A 67 4.19 -7.83 13.46
N ARG A 68 3.93 -7.25 12.27
CA ARG A 68 4.98 -6.74 11.38
C ARG A 68 5.77 -5.57 11.99
N PHE A 69 5.17 -4.88 12.96
CA PHE A 69 5.76 -3.76 13.70
C PHE A 69 6.59 -4.18 14.92
N SER A 70 6.50 -5.44 15.35
CA SER A 70 7.26 -5.92 16.51
C SER A 70 8.77 -5.91 16.20
N SER A 71 9.61 -5.60 17.20
CA SER A 71 11.07 -5.58 17.04
C SER A 71 11.65 -6.94 16.60
N ALA A 72 10.98 -8.03 16.96
CA ALA A 72 11.30 -9.40 16.56
C ALA A 72 10.85 -9.75 15.12
N SER A 73 10.18 -8.83 14.41
CA SER A 73 9.69 -9.05 13.05
C SER A 73 10.85 -9.20 12.06
N ARG A 74 10.83 -10.29 11.27
CA ARG A 74 11.77 -10.53 10.16
C ARG A 74 11.64 -9.51 9.02
N VAL A 75 10.61 -8.65 9.02
CA VAL A 75 10.26 -7.72 7.93
C VAL A 75 10.77 -6.30 8.21
N ASN A 76 11.94 -6.14 8.83
CA ASN A 76 12.47 -4.85 9.27
C ASN A 76 11.48 -4.08 10.17
N GLY A 77 11.03 -4.69 11.27
CA GLY A 77 10.03 -4.10 12.18
C GLY A 77 10.33 -2.66 12.59
N GLY A 78 11.59 -2.35 12.90
CA GLY A 78 12.02 -0.99 13.24
C GLY A 78 11.83 0.05 12.11
N ARG A 79 11.97 -0.35 10.83
CA ARG A 79 11.72 0.55 9.69
C ARG A 79 10.23 0.81 9.49
N LEU A 80 9.40 -0.22 9.64
CA LEU A 80 7.94 -0.07 9.55
C LEU A 80 7.41 0.77 10.70
N PHE A 81 7.90 0.52 11.92
CA PHE A 81 7.59 1.32 13.09
C PHE A 81 7.96 2.79 12.85
N LYS A 82 9.21 3.09 12.47
CA LYS A 82 9.64 4.46 12.15
C LYS A 82 8.81 5.13 11.05
N ARG A 83 8.29 4.35 10.10
CA ARG A 83 7.50 4.86 8.97
C ARG A 83 6.05 5.20 9.36
N TYR A 84 5.41 4.39 10.20
CA TYR A 84 3.96 4.48 10.41
C TYR A 84 3.55 4.85 11.84
N TRP A 85 4.45 4.76 12.82
CA TRP A 85 4.10 4.89 14.24
C TRP A 85 4.07 6.35 14.72
N HIS A 86 3.21 7.16 14.10
CA HIS A 86 3.02 8.59 14.40
C HIS A 86 1.60 8.84 14.90
N ARG A 87 1.42 9.80 15.82
CA ARG A 87 0.12 10.09 16.45
C ARG A 87 -0.94 10.45 15.39
N GLU A 88 -0.55 11.22 14.39
CA GLU A 88 -1.37 11.66 13.27
C GLU A 88 -1.84 10.49 12.41
N VAL A 89 -0.99 9.48 12.21
CA VAL A 89 -1.37 8.25 11.48
C VAL A 89 -2.42 7.48 12.26
N PHE A 90 -2.26 7.36 13.58
CA PHE A 90 -3.28 6.70 14.40
C PHE A 90 -4.58 7.50 14.47
N ALA A 91 -4.51 8.83 14.51
CA ALA A 91 -5.70 9.68 14.44
C ALA A 91 -6.47 9.48 13.11
N ALA A 92 -5.75 9.39 11.99
CA ALA A 92 -6.35 9.06 10.69
C ALA A 92 -6.97 7.66 10.67
N VAL A 93 -6.30 6.65 11.25
CA VAL A 93 -6.82 5.28 11.36
C VAL A 93 -8.08 5.22 12.24
N ASP A 94 -8.10 5.93 13.36
CA ASP A 94 -9.26 5.98 14.27
C ASP A 94 -10.44 6.69 13.60
N LEU A 95 -10.21 7.81 12.88
CA LEU A 95 -11.23 8.48 12.06
C LEU A 95 -11.89 7.51 11.08
N LEU A 96 -11.07 6.74 10.35
CA LEU A 96 -11.58 5.75 9.39
C LEU A 96 -12.31 4.60 10.07
N ALA A 97 -11.79 4.11 11.20
CA ALA A 97 -12.42 3.03 11.95
C ALA A 97 -13.82 3.44 12.45
N GLU A 98 -13.96 4.67 12.96
CA GLU A 98 -15.24 5.22 13.41
C GLU A 98 -16.21 5.41 12.24
N ALA A 99 -15.75 5.94 11.10
CA ALA A 99 -16.55 6.11 9.90
C ALA A 99 -17.06 4.77 9.35
N ALA A 100 -16.19 3.75 9.28
CA ALA A 100 -16.54 2.42 8.81
C ALA A 100 -17.52 1.72 9.78
N ALA A 101 -17.31 1.84 11.09
CA ALA A 101 -18.17 1.25 12.11
C ALA A 101 -19.62 1.79 12.05
N LYS A 102 -19.82 3.08 11.75
CA LYS A 102 -21.16 3.67 11.54
C LYS A 102 -21.93 3.03 10.38
N LYS A 103 -21.23 2.33 9.47
CA LYS A 103 -21.81 1.60 8.32
C LYS A 103 -21.87 0.10 8.54
N GLY A 104 -21.42 -0.41 9.69
CA GLY A 104 -21.27 -1.84 9.92
C GLY A 104 -20.19 -2.49 9.06
N ILE A 105 -19.24 -1.70 8.54
CA ILE A 105 -18.15 -2.16 7.68
C ILE A 105 -16.87 -2.22 8.53
N SER A 106 -16.08 -3.28 8.39
CA SER A 106 -14.77 -3.33 9.07
C SER A 106 -13.76 -2.41 8.39
N LEU A 107 -12.78 -1.86 9.13
CA LEU A 107 -11.75 -1.01 8.51
C LEU A 107 -10.93 -1.76 7.44
N THR A 108 -10.70 -3.06 7.65
CA THR A 108 -10.01 -3.92 6.68
C THR A 108 -10.80 -4.01 5.37
N GLU A 109 -12.11 -4.25 5.46
CA GLU A 109 -13.00 -4.31 4.29
C GLU A 109 -13.05 -2.95 3.59
N ALA A 110 -13.24 -1.87 4.36
CA ALA A 110 -13.22 -0.51 3.83
C ALA A 110 -11.93 -0.22 3.06
N THR A 111 -10.79 -0.62 3.59
CA THR A 111 -9.48 -0.40 2.94
C THR A 111 -9.37 -1.14 1.60
N HIS A 112 -9.79 -2.41 1.53
CA HIS A 112 -9.73 -3.18 0.28
C HIS A 112 -10.71 -2.64 -0.77
N ARG A 113 -11.94 -2.31 -0.36
CA ARG A 113 -12.94 -1.73 -1.25
C ARG A 113 -12.53 -0.33 -1.74
N TRP A 114 -11.92 0.49 -0.89
CA TRP A 114 -11.37 1.78 -1.30
C TRP A 114 -10.27 1.59 -2.34
N LEU A 115 -9.30 0.71 -2.10
CA LEU A 115 -8.25 0.41 -3.07
C LEU A 115 -8.81 -0.07 -4.41
N ARG A 116 -9.84 -0.91 -4.40
CA ARG A 116 -10.40 -1.47 -5.64
C ARG A 116 -11.25 -0.47 -6.43
N HIS A 117 -12.04 0.36 -5.76
CA HIS A 117 -13.10 1.14 -6.42
C HIS A 117 -12.86 2.66 -6.42
N HIS A 118 -12.02 3.15 -5.51
CA HIS A 118 -11.88 4.58 -5.23
C HIS A 118 -10.45 5.09 -5.34
N SER A 119 -9.48 4.19 -5.58
CA SER A 119 -8.11 4.56 -5.89
C SER A 119 -7.93 4.92 -7.37
N GLY A 120 -6.73 5.36 -7.74
CA GLY A 120 -6.36 5.59 -9.14
C GLY A 120 -6.04 4.33 -9.95
N MET A 121 -6.32 3.13 -9.42
CA MET A 121 -6.00 1.87 -10.10
C MET A 121 -6.91 1.63 -11.32
N GLY A 122 -6.28 1.27 -12.45
CA GLY A 122 -6.95 1.05 -13.73
C GLY A 122 -6.85 -0.38 -14.25
N GLU A 123 -7.17 -0.55 -15.53
CA GLU A 123 -7.05 -1.82 -16.22
C GLU A 123 -5.59 -2.27 -16.34
N GLY A 124 -5.29 -3.50 -15.92
CA GLY A 124 -3.93 -4.05 -15.91
C GLY A 124 -3.15 -3.82 -14.62
N ASP A 125 -3.71 -3.05 -13.68
CA ASP A 125 -3.18 -2.89 -12.33
C ASP A 125 -3.59 -4.04 -11.42
N ALA A 126 -2.85 -4.23 -10.32
CA ALA A 126 -3.10 -5.33 -9.38
C ALA A 126 -2.81 -4.93 -7.94
N ILE A 127 -3.58 -5.50 -7.00
CA ILE A 127 -3.35 -5.34 -5.56
C ILE A 127 -2.59 -6.56 -5.05
N LEU A 128 -1.43 -6.33 -4.42
CA LEU A 128 -0.67 -7.40 -3.77
C LEU A 128 -1.22 -7.62 -2.35
N VAL A 129 -1.98 -8.71 -2.19
CA VAL A 129 -2.65 -9.06 -0.92
C VAL A 129 -1.65 -9.76 0.03
N GLY A 130 -1.33 -9.09 1.14
CA GLY A 130 -0.37 -9.59 2.14
C GLY A 130 -1.04 -10.21 3.36
N VAL A 131 -1.05 -11.55 3.45
CA VAL A 131 -1.74 -12.32 4.49
C VAL A 131 -0.78 -13.14 5.35
N SER A 132 -1.20 -13.52 6.56
CA SER A 132 -0.48 -14.47 7.43
C SER A 132 -1.28 -15.74 7.74
N SER A 133 -2.49 -15.88 7.21
CA SER A 133 -3.31 -17.08 7.33
C SER A 133 -4.26 -17.22 6.14
N LEU A 134 -4.74 -18.43 5.88
CA LEU A 134 -5.72 -18.71 4.81
C LEU A 134 -7.03 -17.93 5.03
N LYS A 135 -7.52 -17.87 6.27
CA LYS A 135 -8.72 -17.10 6.61
C LYS A 135 -8.62 -15.62 6.24
N GLN A 136 -7.45 -15.00 6.41
CA GLN A 136 -7.24 -13.61 5.99
C GLN A 136 -7.25 -13.48 4.47
N LEU A 137 -6.74 -14.48 3.74
CA LEU A 137 -6.79 -14.48 2.29
C LEU A 137 -8.21 -14.54 1.78
N GLU A 138 -9.00 -15.49 2.26
CA GLU A 138 -10.41 -15.65 1.88
C GLU A 138 -11.19 -14.36 2.16
N GLN A 139 -11.10 -13.83 3.38
CA GLN A 139 -11.78 -12.59 3.74
C GLN A 139 -11.35 -11.40 2.87
N ASN A 140 -10.05 -11.23 2.63
CA ASN A 140 -9.57 -10.10 1.81
C ASN A 140 -10.03 -10.24 0.34
N LEU A 141 -10.17 -11.45 -0.18
CA LEU A 141 -10.68 -11.69 -1.53
C LEU A 141 -12.17 -11.36 -1.60
N ASP A 142 -12.95 -11.81 -0.62
CA ASP A 142 -14.38 -11.46 -0.51
C ASP A 142 -14.55 -9.94 -0.45
N ASP A 143 -13.78 -9.24 0.40
CA ASP A 143 -13.81 -7.77 0.52
C ASP A 143 -13.49 -7.07 -0.81
N LEU A 144 -12.59 -7.62 -1.64
CA LEU A 144 -12.19 -7.07 -2.94
C LEU A 144 -13.24 -7.30 -4.05
N GLU A 145 -14.14 -8.26 -3.87
CA GLU A 145 -15.27 -8.53 -4.78
C GLU A 145 -16.52 -7.70 -4.43
N MET A 146 -16.59 -7.17 -3.21
CA MET A 146 -17.66 -6.27 -2.79
C MET A 146 -17.66 -4.97 -3.59
N GLY A 147 -18.82 -4.33 -3.72
CA GLY A 147 -19.01 -3.09 -4.48
C GLY A 147 -18.38 -1.84 -3.84
N PRO A 148 -18.56 -0.66 -4.47
CA PRO A 148 -18.00 0.60 -4.00
C PRO A 148 -18.48 0.95 -2.58
N LEU A 149 -17.66 1.67 -1.83
CA LEU A 149 -18.02 2.22 -0.50
C LEU A 149 -19.10 3.32 -0.58
N PRO A 150 -19.88 3.52 0.50
CA PRO A 150 -20.72 4.72 0.66
C PRO A 150 -19.91 6.01 0.56
N ALA A 151 -20.49 7.05 -0.04
CA ALA A 151 -19.79 8.31 -0.33
C ALA A 151 -19.17 8.98 0.91
N ASP A 152 -19.89 8.99 2.04
CA ASP A 152 -19.38 9.57 3.29
C ASP A 152 -18.21 8.79 3.89
N LEU A 153 -18.12 7.48 3.61
CA LEU A 153 -16.94 6.70 3.97
C LEU A 153 -15.78 6.96 3.02
N VAL A 154 -16.02 7.27 1.74
CA VAL A 154 -14.98 7.74 0.81
C VAL A 154 -14.45 9.11 1.25
N ASP A 155 -15.33 10.03 1.63
CA ASP A 155 -14.95 11.35 2.15
C ASP A 155 -14.05 11.23 3.39
N ALA A 156 -14.32 10.25 4.27
CA ALA A 156 -13.46 9.97 5.42
C ALA A 156 -12.03 9.54 5.02
N PHE A 157 -11.85 8.83 3.90
CA PHE A 157 -10.51 8.54 3.36
C PHE A 157 -9.79 9.81 2.89
N GLU A 158 -10.50 10.73 2.24
CA GLU A 158 -9.94 12.02 1.83
C GLU A 158 -9.57 12.90 3.03
N GLU A 159 -10.38 12.89 4.09
CA GLU A 159 -10.06 13.57 5.35
C GLU A 159 -8.85 12.96 6.05
N ALA A 160 -8.81 11.63 6.16
CA ALA A 160 -7.68 10.90 6.72
C ALA A 160 -6.38 11.16 5.96
N TRP A 161 -6.43 11.27 4.63
CA TRP A 161 -5.27 11.61 3.80
C TRP A 161 -4.69 12.99 4.16
N LYS A 162 -5.53 14.01 4.29
CA LYS A 162 -5.10 15.38 4.66
C LYS A 162 -4.38 15.43 6.01
N VAL A 163 -4.73 14.55 6.94
CA VAL A 163 -4.07 14.45 8.25
C VAL A 163 -2.61 13.99 8.10
N VAL A 164 -2.29 13.16 7.09
CA VAL A 164 -1.00 12.46 7.00
C VAL A 164 -0.15 12.84 5.79
N GLU A 165 -0.68 13.59 4.82
CA GLU A 165 0.03 13.88 3.55
C GLU A 165 1.38 14.59 3.75
N HIS A 166 1.48 15.43 4.79
CA HIS A 166 2.70 16.16 5.13
C HIS A 166 3.82 15.27 5.70
N LEU A 167 3.49 14.08 6.22
CA LEU A 167 4.47 13.17 6.84
C LEU A 167 5.36 12.45 5.82
N GLN A 168 5.03 12.55 4.53
CA GLN A 168 5.78 11.91 3.45
C GLN A 168 6.09 10.42 3.70
N ILE A 169 5.18 9.69 4.36
CA ILE A 169 5.34 8.28 4.76
C ILE A 169 5.71 7.36 3.57
N ILE A 170 5.26 7.77 2.38
CA ILE A 170 5.40 7.06 1.10
C ILE A 170 6.58 7.59 0.27
N SER A 171 7.24 8.69 0.67
CA SER A 171 8.40 9.18 -0.09
C SER A 171 9.49 8.11 -0.12
N ILE A 172 9.86 7.72 -1.33
CA ILE A 172 11.06 6.93 -1.57
C ILE A 172 12.19 7.94 -1.38
N PRO A 173 13.09 7.74 -0.40
CA PRO A 173 14.25 8.61 -0.26
C PRO A 173 14.95 8.66 -1.60
N SER A 174 15.20 9.87 -2.08
CA SER A 174 16.06 10.07 -3.23
C SER A 174 17.38 9.38 -2.95
N ALA A 175 18.01 8.78 -3.96
CA ALA A 175 19.38 8.28 -3.83
C ALA A 175 20.37 9.40 -3.41
N LEU A 176 19.94 10.67 -3.47
CA LEU A 176 20.65 11.87 -3.04
C LEU A 176 20.43 12.22 -1.56
N ASP A 177 19.52 11.57 -0.83
CA ASP A 177 19.26 11.86 0.59
C ASP A 177 20.25 11.15 1.54
N LYS A 178 21.38 10.66 0.99
CA LYS A 178 22.47 10.04 1.74
C LYS A 178 23.63 11.01 1.99
N GLU A 179 23.34 12.22 2.45
CA GLU A 179 24.34 13.03 3.14
C GLU A 179 23.70 13.69 4.36
N GLY A 180 24.18 13.30 5.55
CA GLY A 180 23.72 13.71 6.87
C GLY A 180 24.40 12.88 7.94
#